data_AF-A0A8D2PDN2-F1
#
_entry.id   AF-A0A8D2PDN2-F1
#
_cell.length_a   1.000
_cell.length_b   1.000
_cell.length_c   1.000
_cell.angle_alpha   90.00
_cell.angle_beta   90.00
_cell.angle_gamma   90.00
#
_symmetry.space_group_name_H-M   'P 1'
#
loop_
_entity.id
_entity.type
_entity.pdbx_description
1 polymer ?
#
loop_
_entity_poly.entity_id
_entity_poly.type
_entity_poly.pdbx_seq_one_letter_code
_entity_poly.pdbx_strand_id
1 'polypeptide(L)' 'LCIQVWTPPLSYRISIGAQTSIYCAVAEELESVTGQYFSDCQPAYVSPHGRDDETAKKLWSVSCELLGIQWD' A
#
# COMPACT_ATOMS: atom_id res chain seq x y z
N LEU A 1 14.30 -10.77 -1.24
CA LEU A 1 14.15 -10.85 0.24
C LEU A 1 12.66 -10.83 0.66
N CYS A 2 11.76 -11.44 -0.11
CA CYS A 2 10.31 -11.47 0.17
C CYS A 2 9.88 -12.43 1.31
N ILE A 3 10.79 -12.96 2.14
CA ILE A 3 10.45 -14.07 3.05
C ILE A 3 11.37 -14.19 4.28
N GLN A 4 11.69 -13.09 4.95
CA GLN A 4 12.18 -13.18 6.33
C GLN A 4 11.03 -12.68 7.21
N VAL A 5 10.16 -13.49 7.81
CA VAL A 5 10.40 -14.73 8.53
C VAL A 5 9.07 -15.48 8.64
N TRP A 6 9.05 -16.74 8.23
CA TRP A 6 8.05 -17.74 8.59
C TRP A 6 7.80 -17.72 10.12
N THR A 7 6.64 -17.24 10.58
CA THR A 7 6.26 -17.22 12.00
C THR A 7 5.00 -18.04 12.23
N PRO A 8 5.07 -19.08 13.09
CA PRO A 8 4.10 -19.17 14.18
C PRO A 8 4.72 -19.80 15.47
N PRO A 9 4.04 -19.78 16.65
CA PRO A 9 2.69 -19.30 16.95
C PRO A 9 2.62 -18.30 18.15
N LEU A 10 1.65 -17.40 18.13
CA LEU A 10 1.12 -16.65 19.29
C LEU A 10 2.04 -15.61 19.97
N SER A 11 2.43 -14.54 19.26
CA SER A 11 2.63 -13.25 19.93
C SER A 11 2.10 -12.11 19.07
N TYR A 12 0.84 -11.82 19.33
CA TYR A 12 0.00 -10.83 18.69
C TYR A 12 0.47 -9.43 19.12
N ARG A 13 1.45 -8.84 18.42
CA ARG A 13 1.73 -7.40 18.53
C ARG A 13 0.71 -6.63 17.70
N ILE A 14 -0.54 -6.59 18.17
CA ILE A 14 -1.63 -5.79 17.58
C ILE A 14 -1.19 -4.36 17.30
N SER A 15 -0.33 -3.84 18.19
CA SER A 15 0.13 -2.47 18.17
C SER A 15 0.88 -2.08 16.90
N ILE A 16 1.51 -3.00 16.17
CA ILE A 16 2.28 -2.67 14.96
C ILE A 16 1.45 -2.70 13.68
N GLY A 17 0.23 -3.26 13.69
CA GLY A 17 -0.57 -3.46 12.47
C GLY A 17 -0.95 -2.17 11.75
N ALA A 18 -1.10 -1.06 12.48
CA ALA A 18 -1.42 0.24 11.92
C ALA A 18 -0.20 1.18 11.80
N GLN A 19 0.99 0.75 12.25
CA GLN A 19 2.15 1.63 12.42
C GLN A 19 2.53 2.34 11.12
N THR A 20 2.66 1.60 10.02
CA THR A 20 3.04 2.18 8.72
C THR A 20 1.99 3.14 8.19
N SER A 21 0.69 2.82 8.33
CA SER A 21 -0.39 3.70 7.89
C SER A 21 -0.43 4.99 8.71
N ILE A 22 -0.20 4.90 10.02
CA ILE A 22 -0.10 6.08 10.90
C ILE A 22 1.10 6.93 10.48
N TYR A 23 2.27 6.31 10.28
CA TYR A 23 3.48 7.01 9.82
C TYR A 23 3.23 7.79 8.52
N CYS A 24 2.65 7.13 7.50
CA CYS A 24 2.33 7.80 6.23
C CYS A 24 1.31 8.94 6.36
N ALA A 25 0.46 8.92 7.39
CA ALA A 25 -0.58 9.94 7.59
C ALA A 25 -0.09 11.16 8.38
N VAL A 26 0.93 11.02 9.22
CA VAL A 26 1.31 12.07 10.20
C VAL A 26 2.76 12.52 10.12
N ALA A 27 3.64 11.81 9.41
CA ALA A 27 5.04 12.16 9.31
C ALA A 27 5.24 13.44 8.46
N GLU A 28 5.70 14.52 9.10
CA GLU A 28 5.95 15.82 8.43
C GLU A 28 6.96 15.67 7.29
N GLU A 29 7.93 14.76 7.41
CA GLU A 29 8.90 14.51 6.35
C GLU A 29 8.28 13.93 5.06
N LEU A 30 7.03 13.45 5.12
CA LEU A 30 6.31 12.90 3.97
C LEU A 30 5.33 13.90 3.34
N GLU A 31 5.23 15.14 3.82
CA GLU A 31 4.24 16.11 3.32
C GLU A 31 4.35 16.36 1.80
N SER A 32 5.57 16.37 1.26
CA SER A 32 5.83 16.54 -0.18
C SER A 32 5.97 15.23 -0.96
N VAL A 33 5.83 14.08 -0.28
CA VAL A 33 6.03 12.75 -0.87
C VAL A 33 4.70 12.17 -1.33
N THR A 34 4.58 11.88 -2.63
CA THR A 34 3.41 11.21 -3.21
C THR A 34 3.81 10.04 -4.11
N GLY A 35 2.90 9.09 -4.30
CA GLY A 35 3.08 7.95 -5.22
C GLY A 35 4.07 6.87 -4.76
N GLN A 36 4.64 6.97 -3.55
CA GLN A 36 5.53 5.96 -2.99
C GLN A 36 4.78 4.88 -2.20
N TYR A 37 5.35 3.68 -2.16
CA TYR A 37 4.86 2.56 -1.36
C TYR A 37 5.75 2.37 -0.13
N PHE A 38 5.14 2.12 1.02
CA PHE A 38 5.84 1.97 2.30
C PHE A 38 5.55 0.61 2.93
N SER A 39 6.58 0.02 3.54
CA SER A 39 6.51 -1.15 4.41
C SER A 39 7.41 -0.91 5.61
N ASP A 40 6.99 -1.32 6.80
CA ASP A 40 7.76 -1.14 8.04
C ASP A 40 8.24 0.31 8.26
N CYS A 41 7.37 1.28 7.96
CA CYS A 41 7.67 2.72 8.01
C CYS A 41 8.84 3.19 7.13
N GLN A 42 9.14 2.47 6.05
CA GLN A 42 10.21 2.82 5.10
C GLN A 42 9.74 2.66 3.65
N PRO A 43 10.31 3.42 2.70
CA PRO A 43 10.06 3.21 1.28
C PRO A 43 10.39 1.77 0.87
N ALA A 44 9.47 1.14 0.16
CA ALA A 44 9.57 -0.25 -0.23
C ALA A 44 9.22 -0.44 -1.71
N TYR A 45 9.73 -1.53 -2.27
CA TYR A 45 9.47 -1.88 -3.66
C TYR A 45 8.15 -2.60 -3.82
N VAL A 46 7.26 -2.03 -4.65
CA VAL A 46 6.01 -2.68 -5.07
C VAL A 46 6.32 -3.91 -5.92
N SER A 47 5.47 -4.93 -5.89
CA SER A 47 5.55 -6.05 -6.83
C SER A 47 5.49 -5.56 -8.30
N PRO A 48 6.06 -6.30 -9.28
CA PRO A 48 6.01 -5.88 -10.68
C PRO A 48 4.58 -5.62 -11.20
N HIS A 49 3.63 -6.48 -10.83
CA HIS A 49 2.23 -6.31 -11.19
C HIS A 49 1.59 -5.05 -10.58
N GLY A 50 2.04 -4.63 -9.40
CA GLY A 50 1.56 -3.40 -8.76
C GLY A 50 2.15 -2.12 -9.36
N ARG A 51 3.03 -2.23 -10.36
CA ARG A 51 3.60 -1.10 -11.13
C ARG A 51 3.15 -1.07 -12.58
N ASP A 52 2.17 -1.91 -12.94
CA ASP A 52 1.62 -1.94 -14.29
C ASP A 52 0.49 -0.92 -14.40
N ASP A 53 0.81 0.23 -14.99
CA ASP A 53 -0.11 1.35 -15.19
C ASP A 53 -1.31 0.98 -16.08
N GLU A 54 -1.12 0.09 -17.06
CA GLU A 54 -2.20 -0.32 -17.97
C GLU A 54 -3.21 -1.20 -17.24
N THR A 55 -2.72 -2.13 -16.41
CA THR A 55 -3.57 -2.93 -15.52
C THR A 55 -4.27 -2.04 -14.50
N ALA A 56 -3.59 -1.04 -13.92
CA ALA A 56 -4.19 -0.12 -12.97
C ALA A 56 -5.34 0.70 -13.58
N LYS A 57 -5.15 1.26 -14.80
CA LYS A 57 -6.21 1.98 -15.53
C LYS A 57 -7.41 1.09 -15.83
N LYS A 58 -7.16 -0.14 -16.29
CA LYS A 58 -8.23 -1.10 -16.57
C LYS A 58 -9.01 -1.47 -15.31
N LEU A 59 -8.32 -1.72 -14.20
CA LEU A 59 -8.94 -2.01 -12.90
C LEU A 59 -9.82 -0.85 -12.42
N TRP A 60 -9.33 0.38 -12.57
CA TRP A 60 -10.09 1.58 -12.23
C TRP A 60 -11.37 1.70 -13.08
N SER A 61 -11.26 1.56 -14.40
CA SER A 61 -12.41 1.60 -15.32
C SER A 61 -13.49 0.58 -14.95
N VAL A 62 -13.12 -0.67 -14.69
CA VAL A 62 -14.08 -1.72 -14.30
C VAL A 62 -14.70 -1.40 -12.94
N SER A 63 -13.92 -0.88 -11.98
CA SER A 63 -14.42 -0.51 -10.66
C SER A 63 -15.45 0.63 -10.74
N CYS A 64 -15.20 1.63 -11.60
CA CYS A 64 -16.15 2.71 -11.87
C CYS A 64 -17.45 2.18 -12.49
N GLU A 65 -17.38 1.27 -13.46
CA GLU A 65 -18.55 0.63 -14.07
C GLU A 65 -19.38 -0.13 -13.03
N LEU A 66 -18.72 -0.93 -12.18
CA LEU A 66 -19.39 -1.71 -11.13
C LEU A 66 -20.10 -0.85 -10.09
N LEU A 67 -19.55 0.34 -9.80
CA LEU A 67 -20.09 1.27 -8.81
C LEU A 67 -20.98 2.36 -9.42
N GLY A 68 -21.13 2.40 -10.76
CA GLY A 68 -21.85 3.46 -11.46
C GLY A 68 -21.22 4.86 -11.29
N ILE A 69 -19.91 4.93 -11.02
CA ILE A 69 -19.19 6.19 -10.83
C ILE A 69 -18.73 6.71 -12.19
N GLN A 70 -19.03 7.96 -12.50
CA GLN A 70 -18.43 8.68 -13.62
C GLN A 70 -17.22 9.46 -13.12
N TRP A 71 -16.11 9.35 -13.84
CA TRP A 71 -14.86 10.03 -13.52
C TRP A 71 -14.46 10.83 -14.77
N ASP A 72 -14.37 12.16 -14.65
CA ASP A 72 -13.99 13.11 -15.71
C ASP A 72 -12.45 13.27 -15.82
#